data_AF-A0AAD9YHS3-F1
#
_entry.id   AF-A0AAD9YHS3-F1
#
_cell.length_a   1.000
_cell.length_b   1.000
_cell.length_c   1.000
_cell.angle_alpha   90.00
_cell.angle_beta   90.00
_cell.angle_gamma   90.00
#
_symmetry.space_group_name_H-M   'P 1'
#
loop_
_entity.id
_entity.type
_entity.pdbx_description
1 polymer ?
#
loop_
_entity_poly.entity_id
_entity_poly.type
_entity_poly.pdbx_seq_one_letter_code
_entity_poly.pdbx_strand_id
1 'polypeptide(L)'
;MHFPRPQAALLLAFLFSSPAVAATIDCEHIRVDDVSFNLKVLGGPHSVVTSRWHPPTFTNTSYTVDICKPLKRKGDVKKEEQCPNGTRVCAIERTVHPGNDKDKDEVEKVIPIAGELQDLGGKPLDAKVERLKSSDSNSDAKKEGLRLILNGGSYPLTRNGRKQKAIIEFICDGEKTGLEGEVTSEDQYDTATKLRARDDKDDKDKGKDEDGPSPDEKQVMGNGTALIWDSYGPAEGDFDVLRMTWHTKYACEDARDKPDPENGDASSHWGFFTWFVVLAFLGTAAYLIFGSWLNYNRYGARGWDLLPHGDTIRDIPYLVKDWTRSVLNTVNGSGSRGGYSAV
;
A
#
# COMPACT_ATOMS: atom_id res chain seq x y z
N MET A 1 68.61 -41.75 -27.56
CA MET A 1 67.45 -40.96 -28.00
C MET A 1 66.19 -41.57 -27.40
N HIS A 2 65.68 -41.03 -26.29
CA HIS A 2 64.37 -41.36 -25.73
C HIS A 2 63.79 -40.06 -25.15
N PHE A 3 62.76 -39.52 -25.80
CA PHE A 3 62.00 -38.36 -25.31
C PHE A 3 60.98 -38.84 -24.26
N PRO A 4 60.81 -38.15 -23.11
CA PRO A 4 59.67 -38.38 -22.24
C PRO A 4 58.46 -37.55 -22.72
N ARG A 5 57.29 -38.20 -22.73
CA ARG A 5 55.97 -37.62 -23.03
C ARG A 5 55.56 -36.57 -21.99
N PRO A 6 54.87 -35.48 -22.38
CA PRO A 6 54.32 -34.52 -21.45
C PRO A 6 52.96 -34.97 -20.89
N GLN A 7 52.66 -34.37 -19.74
CA GLN A 7 51.62 -34.63 -18.77
C GLN A 7 50.20 -34.41 -19.31
N ALA A 8 49.27 -35.30 -18.95
CA ALA A 8 47.84 -35.07 -19.08
C ALA A 8 47.37 -34.24 -17.86
N ALA A 9 47.22 -32.93 -18.03
CA ALA A 9 46.52 -32.08 -17.09
C ALA A 9 45.01 -32.15 -17.39
N LEU A 10 44.27 -32.86 -16.54
CA LEU A 10 42.81 -32.94 -16.58
C LEU A 10 42.23 -31.66 -15.96
N LEU A 11 41.77 -30.72 -16.78
CA LEU A 11 41.04 -29.52 -16.34
C LEU A 11 39.60 -29.92 -15.96
N LEU A 12 39.30 -29.94 -14.65
CA LEU A 12 37.92 -29.91 -14.16
C LEU A 12 37.37 -28.48 -14.28
N ALA A 13 36.65 -28.20 -15.36
CA ALA A 13 35.78 -27.03 -15.43
C ALA A 13 34.44 -27.39 -14.76
N PHE A 14 34.27 -27.02 -13.49
CA PHE A 14 32.96 -26.99 -12.86
C PHE A 14 32.11 -25.90 -13.52
N LEU A 15 31.11 -26.32 -14.28
CA LEU A 15 30.04 -25.47 -14.80
C LEU A 15 29.26 -24.90 -13.61
N PHE A 16 29.50 -23.64 -13.28
CA PHE A 16 28.54 -22.85 -12.50
C PHE A 16 27.32 -22.59 -13.39
N SER A 17 26.32 -23.47 -13.33
CA SER A 17 24.99 -23.13 -13.80
C SER A 17 24.39 -22.14 -12.80
N SER A 18 24.48 -20.85 -13.06
CA SER A 18 23.65 -19.87 -12.35
C SER A 18 22.19 -20.22 -12.63
N PRO A 19 21.35 -20.51 -11.63
CA PRO A 19 19.93 -20.67 -11.87
C PRO A 19 19.40 -19.34 -12.43
N ALA A 20 18.67 -19.41 -13.55
CA ALA A 20 17.94 -18.26 -14.03
C ALA A 20 16.95 -17.85 -12.94
N VAL A 21 17.21 -16.72 -12.28
CA VAL A 21 16.28 -16.13 -11.33
C VAL A 21 15.07 -15.72 -12.15
N ALA A 22 13.95 -16.44 -11.99
CA ALA A 22 12.66 -15.91 -12.42
C ALA A 22 12.50 -14.58 -11.70
N ALA A 23 12.44 -13.47 -12.45
CA ALA A 23 12.29 -12.13 -11.90
C ALA A 23 10.91 -11.98 -11.26
N THR A 24 10.76 -12.52 -10.05
CA THR A 24 9.61 -12.29 -9.19
C THR A 24 9.78 -10.92 -8.57
N ILE A 25 8.79 -10.05 -8.75
CA ILE A 25 8.77 -8.74 -8.10
C ILE A 25 8.62 -8.98 -6.59
N ASP A 26 9.62 -8.56 -5.81
CA ASP A 26 9.50 -8.48 -4.36
C ASP A 26 8.81 -7.16 -3.99
N CYS A 27 7.48 -7.20 -3.87
CA CYS A 27 6.68 -6.03 -3.51
C CYS A 27 7.07 -5.38 -2.18
N GLU A 28 7.73 -6.11 -1.26
CA GLU A 28 8.10 -5.57 0.04
C GLU A 28 9.41 -4.77 -0.03
N HIS A 29 10.29 -5.09 -0.98
CA HIS A 29 11.62 -4.49 -1.11
C HIS A 29 11.93 -4.07 -2.55
N ILE A 30 11.08 -3.26 -3.16
CA ILE A 30 11.34 -2.71 -4.49
C ILE A 30 12.42 -1.64 -4.37
N ARG A 31 13.58 -1.83 -5.01
CA ARG A 31 14.67 -0.85 -5.01
C ARG A 31 14.98 -0.39 -6.42
N VAL A 32 14.93 0.93 -6.66
CA VAL A 32 15.26 1.57 -7.93
C VAL A 32 15.93 2.91 -7.66
N ASP A 33 17.07 3.18 -8.31
CA ASP A 33 17.85 4.42 -8.16
C ASP A 33 18.09 4.85 -6.70
N ASP A 34 18.50 3.90 -5.86
CA ASP A 34 18.73 4.03 -4.41
C ASP A 34 17.51 4.39 -3.54
N VAL A 35 16.33 4.50 -4.14
CA VAL A 35 15.05 4.63 -3.42
C VAL A 35 14.45 3.25 -3.20
N SER A 36 13.82 3.05 -2.05
CA SER A 36 13.14 1.79 -1.72
C SER A 36 11.65 2.05 -1.50
N PHE A 37 10.81 1.19 -2.09
CA PHE A 37 9.36 1.23 -2.01
C PHE A 37 8.83 -0.09 -1.44
N ASN A 38 7.71 -0.02 -0.72
CA ASN A 38 7.00 -1.18 -0.20
C ASN A 38 5.55 -1.13 -0.68
N LEU A 39 5.25 -1.90 -1.73
CA LEU A 39 3.92 -2.02 -2.33
C LEU A 39 3.17 -3.26 -1.84
N LYS A 40 3.63 -3.92 -0.77
CA LYS A 40 3.00 -5.15 -0.24
C LYS A 40 1.52 -4.97 0.09
N VAL A 41 1.13 -3.77 0.54
CA VAL A 41 -0.25 -3.45 0.89
C VAL A 41 -1.17 -3.43 -0.34
N LEU A 42 -0.62 -3.17 -1.53
CA LEU A 42 -1.33 -3.22 -2.82
C LEU A 42 -1.31 -4.63 -3.44
N GLY A 43 -0.84 -5.62 -2.68
CA GLY A 43 -0.83 -7.01 -3.11
C GLY A 43 -2.20 -7.65 -3.02
N GLY A 44 -2.52 -8.49 -3.99
CA GLY A 44 -3.85 -9.08 -4.14
C GLY A 44 -4.50 -8.66 -5.46
N PRO A 45 -5.63 -9.29 -5.82
CA PRO A 45 -6.34 -8.97 -7.04
C PRO A 45 -7.07 -7.64 -6.89
N HIS A 46 -6.72 -6.66 -7.74
CA HIS A 46 -7.37 -5.37 -7.86
C HIS A 46 -7.97 -5.21 -9.25
N SER A 47 -9.24 -4.83 -9.33
CA SER A 47 -9.99 -4.78 -10.58
C SER A 47 -10.49 -3.37 -10.92
N VAL A 48 -10.39 -3.02 -12.19
CA VAL A 48 -11.16 -1.92 -12.78
C VAL A 48 -12.12 -2.48 -13.81
N VAL A 49 -13.29 -1.87 -13.92
CA VAL A 49 -14.30 -2.24 -14.91
C VAL A 49 -14.48 -1.08 -15.86
N THR A 50 -14.36 -1.32 -17.15
CA THR A 50 -14.72 -0.38 -18.21
C THR A 50 -16.02 -0.82 -18.86
N SER A 51 -16.72 0.13 -19.46
CA SER A 51 -17.90 -0.12 -20.26
C SER A 51 -17.80 0.63 -21.58
N ARG A 52 -18.23 -0.02 -22.65
CA ARG A 52 -18.29 0.53 -23.99
C ARG A 52 -19.65 0.21 -24.60
N TRP A 53 -20.32 1.20 -25.17
CA TRP A 53 -21.57 0.97 -25.88
C TRP A 53 -21.32 0.46 -27.30
N HIS A 54 -21.88 -0.71 -27.62
CA HIS A 54 -21.90 -1.27 -28.97
C HIS A 54 -23.34 -1.70 -29.31
N PRO A 55 -24.18 -0.78 -29.84
CA PRO A 55 -25.61 -1.03 -29.96
C PRO A 55 -25.92 -2.35 -30.71
N PRO A 56 -26.83 -3.19 -30.18
CA PRO A 56 -27.74 -2.94 -29.06
C PRO A 56 -27.21 -3.37 -27.68
N THR A 57 -25.92 -3.66 -27.52
CA THR A 57 -25.31 -4.23 -26.31
C THR A 57 -24.21 -3.35 -25.72
N PHE A 58 -23.84 -3.58 -24.46
CA PHE A 58 -22.61 -3.04 -23.90
C PHE A 58 -21.52 -4.10 -23.91
N THR A 59 -20.27 -3.69 -24.02
CA THR A 59 -19.11 -4.53 -23.71
C THR A 59 -18.51 -4.01 -22.41
N ASN A 60 -18.56 -4.83 -21.36
CA ASN A 60 -17.87 -4.55 -20.11
C ASN A 60 -16.55 -5.31 -20.09
N THR A 61 -15.46 -4.62 -19.79
CA THR A 61 -14.15 -5.25 -19.66
C THR A 61 -13.67 -5.10 -18.22
N SER A 62 -13.45 -6.22 -17.54
CA SER A 62 -12.78 -6.22 -16.24
C SER A 62 -11.29 -6.42 -16.45
N TYR A 63 -10.47 -5.46 -16.02
CA TYR A 63 -9.02 -5.60 -15.95
C TYR A 63 -8.64 -5.85 -14.50
N THR A 64 -8.16 -7.06 -14.20
CA THR A 64 -7.72 -7.46 -12.86
C THR A 64 -6.21 -7.60 -12.84
N VAL A 65 -5.57 -7.02 -11.82
CA VAL A 65 -4.12 -7.08 -11.60
C VAL A 65 -3.80 -7.52 -10.19
N ASP A 66 -2.82 -8.41 -10.05
CA ASP A 66 -2.06 -8.61 -8.80
C ASP A 66 -0.58 -8.43 -9.12
N ILE A 67 0.01 -7.37 -8.59
CA ILE A 67 1.41 -7.00 -8.86
C ILE A 67 2.39 -7.91 -8.14
N CYS A 68 1.97 -8.55 -7.05
CA CYS A 68 2.84 -9.34 -6.19
C CYS A 68 2.79 -10.83 -6.51
N LYS A 69 1.62 -11.35 -6.88
CA LYS A 69 1.40 -12.79 -7.09
C LYS A 69 0.57 -13.06 -8.35
N PRO A 70 0.69 -14.26 -8.94
CA PRO A 70 -0.26 -14.70 -9.95
C PRO A 70 -1.69 -14.72 -9.42
N LEU A 71 -2.62 -14.27 -10.26
CA LEU A 71 -4.06 -14.32 -9.99
C LEU A 71 -4.49 -15.76 -9.75
N LYS A 72 -5.22 -15.98 -8.66
CA LYS A 72 -5.72 -17.29 -8.29
C LYS A 72 -7.10 -17.53 -8.90
N ARG A 73 -7.29 -18.74 -9.39
CA ARG A 73 -8.59 -19.21 -9.89
C ARG A 73 -9.57 -19.34 -8.74
N LYS A 74 -10.77 -18.78 -8.89
CA LYS A 74 -11.89 -19.14 -8.02
C LYS A 74 -12.47 -20.47 -8.49
N GLY A 75 -12.80 -21.35 -7.55
CA GLY A 75 -13.26 -22.72 -7.83
C GLY A 75 -14.59 -22.81 -8.57
N ASP A 76 -15.42 -21.76 -8.52
CA ASP A 76 -16.81 -21.77 -8.99
C ASP A 76 -17.01 -21.23 -10.42
N VAL A 77 -15.96 -20.76 -11.09
CA VAL A 77 -16.04 -20.20 -12.45
C VAL A 77 -15.42 -21.17 -13.46
N LYS A 78 -16.02 -21.28 -14.65
CA LYS A 78 -15.59 -22.20 -15.71
C LYS A 78 -14.14 -21.92 -16.12
N LYS A 79 -13.44 -22.97 -16.57
CA LYS A 79 -12.00 -22.84 -16.84
C LYS A 79 -11.70 -21.93 -18.03
N GLU A 80 -12.64 -21.87 -18.97
CA GLU A 80 -12.59 -21.13 -20.22
C GLU A 80 -12.90 -19.65 -20.03
N GLU A 81 -13.55 -19.30 -18.91
CA GLU A 81 -13.94 -17.93 -18.52
C GLU A 81 -12.93 -17.29 -17.56
N GLN A 82 -11.73 -17.87 -17.43
CA GLN A 82 -10.67 -17.41 -16.54
C GLN A 82 -9.33 -17.39 -17.25
N CYS A 83 -8.50 -16.40 -16.94
CA CYS A 83 -7.11 -16.42 -17.39
C CYS A 83 -6.38 -17.65 -16.84
N PRO A 84 -5.42 -18.21 -17.61
CA PRO A 84 -4.65 -19.36 -17.18
C PRO A 84 -3.75 -19.06 -15.97
N ASN A 85 -3.29 -20.12 -15.31
CA ASN A 85 -2.34 -20.00 -14.20
C ASN A 85 -1.05 -19.29 -14.64
N GLY A 86 -0.49 -18.49 -13.72
CA GLY A 86 0.67 -17.64 -14.00
C GLY A 86 0.29 -16.25 -14.52
N THR A 87 -0.97 -15.99 -14.85
CA THR A 87 -1.42 -14.64 -15.21
C THR A 87 -1.40 -13.73 -13.99
N ARG A 88 -0.79 -12.54 -14.11
CA ARG A 88 -0.81 -11.47 -13.10
C ARG A 88 -1.72 -10.32 -13.49
N VAL A 89 -1.91 -10.12 -14.80
CA VAL A 89 -2.81 -9.10 -15.36
C VAL A 89 -3.73 -9.78 -16.35
N CYS A 90 -5.03 -9.77 -16.08
CA CYS A 90 -6.06 -10.43 -16.86
C CYS A 90 -7.11 -9.41 -17.30
N ALA A 91 -7.55 -9.47 -18.55
CA ALA A 91 -8.77 -8.79 -18.99
C ALA A 91 -9.84 -9.81 -19.39
N ILE A 92 -11.06 -9.59 -18.93
CA ILE A 92 -12.24 -10.40 -19.29
C ILE A 92 -13.27 -9.46 -19.91
N GLU A 93 -13.60 -9.70 -21.17
CA GLU A 93 -14.63 -8.95 -21.90
C GLU A 93 -15.95 -9.72 -21.83
N ARG A 94 -17.01 -9.03 -21.43
CA ARG A 94 -18.37 -9.56 -21.34
C ARG A 94 -19.32 -8.72 -22.20
N THR A 95 -20.12 -9.38 -23.02
CA THR A 95 -21.25 -8.72 -23.68
C THR A 95 -22.40 -8.64 -22.70
N VAL A 96 -22.95 -7.44 -22.51
CA VAL A 96 -24.05 -7.15 -21.58
C VAL A 96 -25.26 -6.66 -22.37
N HIS A 97 -26.39 -7.32 -22.17
CA HIS A 97 -27.64 -6.96 -22.85
C HIS A 97 -28.44 -5.92 -22.03
N PRO A 98 -29.03 -4.89 -22.69
CA PRO A 98 -29.91 -3.95 -22.00
C PRO A 98 -31.20 -4.63 -21.51
N GLY A 99 -31.60 -4.31 -20.28
CA GLY A 99 -32.66 -5.00 -19.56
C GLY A 99 -32.07 -6.15 -18.75
N ASN A 100 -32.34 -6.16 -17.44
CA ASN A 100 -31.65 -6.91 -16.36
C ASN A 100 -31.69 -8.46 -16.46
N ASP A 101 -31.48 -9.03 -17.64
CA ASP A 101 -31.53 -10.44 -17.97
C ASP A 101 -30.11 -11.01 -18.02
N LYS A 102 -29.54 -11.25 -16.83
CA LYS A 102 -28.17 -11.74 -16.63
C LYS A 102 -27.89 -13.10 -17.28
N ASP A 103 -28.94 -13.86 -17.59
CA ASP A 103 -28.81 -15.17 -18.23
C ASP A 103 -28.33 -15.07 -19.69
N LYS A 104 -28.27 -13.85 -20.25
CA LYS A 104 -27.79 -13.55 -21.60
C LYS A 104 -26.39 -12.93 -21.65
N ASP A 105 -25.75 -12.69 -20.51
CA ASP A 105 -24.42 -12.11 -20.49
C ASP A 105 -23.38 -13.19 -20.78
N GLU A 106 -22.54 -12.97 -21.79
CA GLU A 106 -21.59 -13.96 -22.30
C GLU A 106 -20.16 -13.43 -22.18
N VAL A 107 -19.22 -14.30 -21.77
CA VAL A 107 -17.79 -14.00 -21.82
C VAL A 107 -17.34 -14.14 -23.27
N GLU A 108 -16.94 -13.01 -23.87
CA GLU A 108 -16.50 -12.95 -25.26
C GLU A 108 -15.00 -13.25 -25.36
N LYS A 109 -14.20 -12.63 -24.48
CA LYS A 109 -12.74 -12.76 -24.50
C LYS A 109 -12.17 -12.91 -23.11
N VAL A 110 -11.16 -13.78 -23.00
CA VAL A 110 -10.26 -13.91 -21.86
C VAL A 110 -8.85 -13.62 -22.35
N ILE A 111 -8.28 -12.53 -21.86
CA ILE A 111 -7.04 -11.95 -22.39
C ILE A 111 -5.98 -11.91 -21.28
N PRO A 112 -5.00 -12.84 -21.30
CA PRO A 112 -3.89 -12.83 -20.35
C PRO A 112 -2.81 -11.82 -20.79
N ILE A 113 -2.91 -10.59 -20.27
CA ILE A 113 -2.10 -9.43 -20.68
C ILE A 113 -0.65 -9.54 -20.21
N ALA A 114 -0.42 -10.03 -18.99
CA ALA A 114 0.92 -10.19 -18.43
C ALA A 114 0.96 -11.30 -17.36
N GLY A 115 2.12 -11.94 -17.22
CA GLY A 115 2.30 -13.07 -16.31
C GLY A 115 3.45 -14.01 -16.69
N GLU A 116 3.67 -15.03 -15.87
CA GLU A 116 4.57 -16.14 -16.17
C GLU A 116 3.92 -17.14 -17.16
N LEU A 117 3.89 -16.78 -18.45
CA LEU A 117 3.08 -17.48 -19.47
C LEU A 117 3.91 -18.23 -20.52
N GLN A 118 5.22 -18.37 -20.30
CA GLN A 118 6.17 -18.98 -21.24
C GLN A 118 5.78 -20.41 -21.67
N ASP A 119 5.23 -21.21 -20.75
CA ASP A 119 4.86 -22.61 -20.98
C ASP A 119 3.51 -22.75 -21.71
N LEU A 120 2.78 -21.65 -21.85
CA LEU A 120 1.46 -21.60 -22.48
C LEU A 120 1.47 -20.91 -23.85
N GLY A 121 2.66 -20.63 -24.40
CA GLY A 121 2.83 -19.94 -25.68
C GLY A 121 3.08 -18.44 -25.56
N GLY A 122 3.04 -17.89 -24.35
CA GLY A 122 3.46 -16.52 -24.05
C GLY A 122 4.97 -16.39 -23.84
N LYS A 123 5.34 -15.45 -22.98
CA LYS A 123 6.74 -15.13 -22.62
C LYS A 123 6.89 -15.13 -21.08
N PRO A 124 8.13 -15.12 -20.55
CA PRO A 124 8.35 -14.84 -19.13
C PRO A 124 7.83 -13.45 -18.77
N LEU A 125 7.50 -13.24 -17.49
CA LEU A 125 6.99 -11.96 -16.97
C LEU A 125 7.93 -10.79 -17.25
N ASP A 126 9.26 -11.01 -17.16
CA ASP A 126 10.32 -10.00 -17.35
C ASP A 126 9.93 -8.62 -16.77
N ALA A 127 9.59 -8.59 -15.48
CA ALA A 127 9.11 -7.38 -14.84
C ALA A 127 10.21 -6.33 -14.75
N LYS A 128 9.88 -5.07 -15.05
CA LYS A 128 10.80 -3.94 -14.97
C LYS A 128 10.21 -2.84 -14.11
N VAL A 129 11.05 -2.25 -13.27
CA VAL A 129 10.68 -1.12 -12.42
C VAL A 129 11.56 0.06 -12.79
N GLU A 130 10.94 1.20 -13.04
CA GLU A 130 11.59 2.45 -13.37
C GLU A 130 11.11 3.52 -12.38
N ARG A 131 12.00 4.41 -11.96
CA ARG A 131 11.61 5.56 -11.14
C ARG A 131 11.14 6.68 -12.06
N LEU A 132 10.00 7.31 -11.73
CA LEU A 132 9.40 8.33 -12.61
C LEU A 132 10.24 9.62 -12.64
N LYS A 133 10.75 10.07 -11.49
CA LYS A 133 11.59 11.29 -11.39
C LYS A 133 12.87 11.23 -12.22
N SER A 134 13.45 10.05 -12.43
CA SER A 134 14.68 9.84 -13.19
C SER A 134 14.43 9.41 -14.64
N SER A 135 13.17 9.32 -15.05
CA SER A 135 12.79 9.00 -16.44
C SER A 135 13.24 10.11 -17.39
N ASP A 136 13.72 9.73 -18.58
CA ASP A 136 14.12 10.65 -19.66
C ASP A 136 12.95 11.50 -20.22
N SER A 137 11.70 11.21 -19.81
CA SER A 137 10.52 11.95 -20.23
C SER A 137 10.28 13.19 -19.35
N ASN A 138 10.21 14.36 -20.00
CA ASN A 138 9.92 15.65 -19.35
C ASN A 138 8.57 15.70 -18.60
N SER A 139 7.60 14.84 -18.95
CA SER A 139 6.31 14.73 -18.24
C SER A 139 6.43 13.95 -16.94
N ASP A 140 7.39 13.02 -16.86
CA ASP A 140 7.51 12.04 -15.79
C ASP A 140 8.47 12.51 -14.72
N ALA A 141 9.49 13.30 -15.09
CA ALA A 141 10.46 13.89 -14.17
C ALA A 141 9.81 14.76 -13.06
N LYS A 142 8.59 15.23 -13.28
CA LYS A 142 7.80 16.03 -12.31
C LYS A 142 6.95 15.17 -11.38
N LYS A 143 6.75 13.90 -11.70
CA LYS A 143 5.89 12.98 -10.94
C LYS A 143 6.75 12.17 -9.96
N GLU A 144 6.28 12.05 -8.74
CA GLU A 144 6.88 11.19 -7.73
C GLU A 144 6.24 9.81 -7.76
N GLY A 145 7.07 8.76 -7.76
CA GLY A 145 6.63 7.37 -7.79
C GLY A 145 7.45 6.49 -8.72
N LEU A 146 6.86 5.36 -9.11
CA LEU A 146 7.52 4.33 -9.91
C LEU A 146 6.60 3.78 -11.00
N ARG A 147 7.18 3.36 -12.11
CA ARG A 147 6.52 2.67 -13.20
C ARG A 147 6.88 1.19 -13.15
N LEU A 148 5.86 0.34 -13.11
CA LEU A 148 5.98 -1.10 -13.20
C LEU A 148 5.54 -1.56 -14.58
N ILE A 149 6.43 -2.27 -15.29
CA ILE A 149 6.17 -2.85 -16.60
C ILE A 149 6.14 -4.37 -16.44
N LEU A 150 4.99 -4.97 -16.72
CA LEU A 150 4.75 -6.41 -16.67
C LEU A 150 4.59 -6.95 -18.09
N ASN A 151 5.38 -7.96 -18.45
CA ASN A 151 5.33 -8.59 -19.77
C ASN A 151 4.79 -10.02 -19.67
N GLY A 152 4.87 -10.77 -20.77
CA GLY A 152 4.59 -12.21 -20.79
C GLY A 152 3.34 -12.59 -21.57
N GLY A 153 2.37 -11.67 -21.70
CA GLY A 153 1.12 -11.92 -22.40
C GLY A 153 1.23 -11.89 -23.91
N SER A 154 0.26 -12.54 -24.54
CA SER A 154 0.00 -12.46 -25.97
C SER A 154 -1.44 -12.85 -26.26
N TYR A 155 -2.05 -12.26 -27.28
CA TYR A 155 -3.41 -12.60 -27.69
C TYR A 155 -3.51 -12.86 -29.22
N PRO A 156 -4.08 -14.00 -29.65
CA PRO A 156 -4.41 -15.18 -28.83
C PRO A 156 -3.14 -15.75 -28.17
N LEU A 157 -3.29 -16.41 -27.01
CA LEU A 157 -2.16 -16.95 -26.23
C LEU A 157 -1.46 -18.11 -26.97
N THR A 158 -0.57 -17.73 -27.88
CA THR A 158 0.14 -18.61 -28.80
C THR A 158 1.48 -17.96 -29.14
N ARG A 159 2.45 -18.74 -29.64
CA ARG A 159 3.79 -18.22 -30.00
C ARG A 159 3.78 -17.10 -31.05
N ASN A 160 2.73 -17.04 -31.87
CA ASN A 160 2.53 -16.05 -32.93
C ASN A 160 1.47 -15.00 -32.57
N GLY A 161 0.94 -15.05 -31.34
CA GLY A 161 -0.01 -14.07 -30.84
C GLY A 161 0.61 -12.68 -30.80
N ARG A 162 -0.24 -11.65 -30.91
CA ARG A 162 0.19 -10.26 -30.73
C ARG A 162 0.67 -10.10 -29.29
N LYS A 163 1.86 -9.55 -29.08
CA LYS A 163 2.46 -9.47 -27.74
C LYS A 163 1.74 -8.44 -26.91
N GLN A 164 1.72 -8.64 -25.60
CA GLN A 164 1.04 -7.75 -24.68
C GLN A 164 1.94 -7.41 -23.50
N LYS A 165 1.73 -6.22 -22.95
CA LYS A 165 2.34 -5.78 -21.69
C LYS A 165 1.40 -4.85 -20.93
N ALA A 166 1.55 -4.82 -19.62
CA ALA A 166 0.89 -3.84 -18.76
C ALA A 166 1.93 -2.84 -18.24
N ILE A 167 1.57 -1.57 -18.24
CA ILE A 167 2.34 -0.47 -17.65
C ILE A 167 1.47 0.14 -16.57
N ILE A 168 1.94 0.08 -15.34
CA ILE A 168 1.25 0.62 -14.16
C ILE A 168 2.14 1.71 -13.58
N GLU A 169 1.66 2.96 -13.62
CA GLU A 169 2.33 4.10 -13.00
C GLU A 169 1.78 4.31 -11.60
N PHE A 170 2.60 4.01 -10.59
CA PHE A 170 2.27 4.34 -9.21
C PHE A 170 2.67 5.79 -8.94
N ILE A 171 1.68 6.62 -8.63
CA ILE A 171 1.86 8.05 -8.37
C ILE A 171 1.69 8.30 -6.87
N CYS A 172 2.65 9.00 -6.27
CA CYS A 172 2.57 9.42 -4.88
C CYS A 172 1.32 10.26 -4.64
N ASP A 173 0.47 9.77 -3.74
CA ASP A 173 -0.69 10.48 -3.21
C ASP A 173 -0.78 10.18 -1.70
N GLY A 174 -0.38 11.14 -0.87
CA GLY A 174 -0.31 10.96 0.58
C GLY A 174 -1.65 10.70 1.25
N GLU A 175 -2.76 11.02 0.58
CA GLU A 175 -4.12 10.89 1.11
C GLU A 175 -4.79 9.57 0.73
N LYS A 176 -4.15 8.75 -0.11
CA LYS A 176 -4.71 7.49 -0.60
C LYS A 176 -3.85 6.29 -0.20
N THR A 177 -4.50 5.26 0.31
CA THR A 177 -3.87 3.95 0.49
C THR A 177 -3.63 3.26 -0.85
N GLY A 178 -4.48 3.51 -1.85
CA GLY A 178 -4.48 2.79 -3.12
C GLY A 178 -5.59 1.75 -3.24
N LEU A 179 -6.39 1.55 -2.19
CA LEU A 179 -7.47 0.56 -2.13
C LEU A 179 -8.86 1.18 -2.31
N GLU A 180 -8.93 2.49 -2.51
CA GLU A 180 -10.18 3.25 -2.58
C GLU A 180 -10.89 3.10 -3.92
N GLY A 181 -12.22 3.07 -3.86
CA GLY A 181 -13.10 3.15 -5.03
C GLY A 181 -13.04 1.96 -5.97
N GLU A 182 -12.49 0.82 -5.52
CA GLU A 182 -12.48 -0.41 -6.30
C GLU A 182 -13.92 -0.91 -6.52
N VAL A 183 -14.30 -1.06 -7.78
CA VAL A 183 -15.59 -1.62 -8.17
C VAL A 183 -15.44 -3.12 -8.24
N THR A 184 -16.27 -3.86 -7.51
CA THR A 184 -16.28 -5.32 -7.64
C THR A 184 -16.76 -5.71 -9.02
N SER A 185 -15.87 -6.31 -9.81
CA SER A 185 -16.24 -6.97 -11.05
C SER A 185 -17.11 -8.19 -10.74
N GLU A 186 -17.96 -8.57 -11.70
CA GLU A 186 -18.70 -9.84 -11.59
C GLU A 186 -17.75 -11.06 -11.70
N ASP A 187 -16.52 -10.83 -12.15
CA ASP A 187 -15.41 -11.77 -12.19
C ASP A 187 -14.83 -11.96 -10.79
N GLN A 188 -15.45 -12.89 -10.04
CA GLN A 188 -15.09 -13.14 -8.65
C GLN A 188 -13.66 -13.71 -8.52
N TYR A 189 -12.69 -12.85 -8.23
CA TYR A 189 -11.40 -13.23 -7.65
C TYR A 189 -11.50 -13.21 -6.12
N ASP A 190 -10.61 -13.93 -5.43
CA ASP A 190 -10.70 -14.16 -3.97
C ASP A 190 -10.26 -12.93 -3.15
N THR A 191 -11.15 -11.94 -3.01
CA THR A 191 -11.25 -10.99 -1.89
C THR A 191 -12.65 -10.33 -1.89
N ALA A 192 -13.22 -10.13 -0.71
CA ALA A 192 -14.64 -9.83 -0.49
C ALA A 192 -15.01 -8.34 -0.58
N THR A 193 -16.15 -8.02 -1.22
CA THR A 193 -17.31 -7.24 -0.70
C THR A 193 -18.22 -6.82 -1.85
N LYS A 194 -19.40 -7.45 -1.98
CA LYS A 194 -20.38 -7.16 -3.05
C LYS A 194 -20.88 -5.71 -2.97
N LEU A 195 -20.53 -4.88 -3.95
CA LEU A 195 -21.29 -3.67 -4.30
C LEU A 195 -21.92 -3.87 -5.68
N ARG A 196 -23.24 -4.00 -5.69
CA ARG A 196 -24.04 -3.96 -6.91
C ARG A 196 -23.99 -2.52 -7.44
N ALA A 197 -23.72 -2.34 -8.73
CA ALA A 197 -24.13 -1.13 -9.44
C ALA A 197 -25.62 -0.93 -9.15
N ARG A 198 -25.94 0.11 -8.40
CA ARG A 198 -27.25 0.32 -7.80
C ARG A 198 -28.22 0.77 -8.88
N ASP A 199 -29.43 0.22 -8.78
CA ASP A 199 -30.66 0.63 -9.43
C ASP A 199 -30.74 2.13 -9.70
N ASP A 200 -31.11 2.47 -10.93
CA ASP A 200 -31.79 3.72 -11.28
C ASP A 200 -33.03 3.88 -10.40
N LYS A 201 -32.90 4.59 -9.27
CA LYS A 201 -34.04 5.24 -8.62
C LYS A 201 -33.64 6.57 -8.00
N ASP A 202 -34.15 7.62 -8.66
CA ASP A 202 -34.60 8.88 -8.11
C ASP A 202 -33.55 9.73 -7.38
N ASP A 203 -32.64 10.35 -8.13
CA ASP A 203 -32.12 11.66 -7.78
C ASP A 203 -32.46 12.66 -8.88
N LYS A 204 -33.53 13.43 -8.62
CA LYS A 204 -33.83 14.67 -9.34
C LYS A 204 -32.78 15.71 -8.96
N ASP A 205 -31.62 15.68 -9.61
CA ASP A 205 -30.78 16.87 -9.67
C ASP A 205 -30.61 17.35 -11.12
N LYS A 206 -30.80 18.66 -11.27
CA LYS A 206 -31.05 19.33 -12.54
C LYS A 206 -29.74 19.65 -13.24
N GLY A 207 -29.64 19.19 -14.49
CA GLY A 207 -28.85 19.84 -15.53
C GLY A 207 -27.48 19.23 -15.75
N LYS A 208 -27.39 18.41 -16.81
CA LYS A 208 -26.29 18.32 -17.77
C LYS A 208 -26.74 17.45 -18.93
N ASP A 209 -26.30 17.82 -20.12
CA ASP A 209 -26.79 17.36 -21.42
C ASP A 209 -26.84 15.83 -21.54
N GLU A 210 -27.99 15.29 -21.94
CA GLU A 210 -28.20 13.86 -22.21
C GLU A 210 -27.59 13.50 -23.58
N ASP A 211 -26.26 13.45 -23.64
CA ASP A 211 -25.59 12.70 -24.71
C ASP A 211 -25.86 11.21 -24.48
N GLY A 212 -26.39 10.53 -25.50
CA GLY A 212 -26.62 9.08 -25.46
C GLY A 212 -25.35 8.28 -25.15
N PRO A 213 -25.46 6.96 -24.94
CA PRO A 213 -24.32 6.14 -24.54
C PRO A 213 -23.13 6.29 -25.51
N SER A 214 -21.96 6.64 -24.98
CA SER A 214 -20.76 6.91 -25.77
C SER A 214 -20.13 5.62 -26.30
N PRO A 215 -19.67 5.60 -27.56
CA PRO A 215 -18.99 4.44 -28.14
C PRO A 215 -17.54 4.27 -27.63
N ASP A 216 -17.06 5.20 -26.82
CA ASP A 216 -15.72 5.16 -26.23
C ASP A 216 -15.75 4.32 -24.96
N GLU A 217 -14.71 3.51 -24.77
CA GLU A 217 -14.54 2.72 -23.55
C GLU A 217 -14.20 3.64 -22.38
N LYS A 218 -14.98 3.56 -21.31
CA LYS A 218 -14.81 4.39 -20.11
C LYS A 218 -14.81 3.53 -18.87
N GLN A 219 -13.91 3.83 -17.94
CA GLN A 219 -13.92 3.20 -16.62
C GLN A 219 -15.17 3.61 -15.83
N VAL A 220 -15.80 2.62 -15.19
CA VAL A 220 -16.82 2.82 -14.17
C VAL A 220 -16.12 3.27 -12.90
N MET A 221 -16.26 4.55 -12.56
CA MET A 221 -15.56 5.17 -11.43
C MET A 221 -16.38 5.06 -10.14
N GLY A 222 -15.76 4.55 -9.07
CA GLY A 222 -16.23 4.75 -7.71
C GLY A 222 -15.82 6.12 -7.17
N ASN A 223 -16.41 6.54 -6.04
CA ASN A 223 -15.97 7.77 -5.37
C ASN A 223 -14.53 7.60 -4.88
N GLY A 224 -13.65 8.55 -5.24
CA GLY A 224 -12.28 8.56 -4.79
C GLY A 224 -11.38 7.45 -5.37
N THR A 225 -11.78 6.81 -6.48
CA THR A 225 -11.03 5.71 -7.12
C THR A 225 -9.53 5.98 -7.20
N ALA A 226 -8.72 5.04 -6.70
CA ALA A 226 -7.27 5.15 -6.68
C ALA A 226 -6.60 4.49 -7.90
N LEU A 227 -7.18 3.41 -8.41
CA LEU A 227 -6.71 2.68 -9.59
C LEU A 227 -7.48 3.13 -10.83
N ILE A 228 -6.79 3.80 -11.74
CA ILE A 228 -7.35 4.43 -12.94
C ILE A 228 -6.87 3.65 -14.17
N TRP A 229 -7.82 3.28 -15.03
CA TRP A 229 -7.57 2.78 -16.36
C TRP A 229 -7.35 3.97 -17.31
N ASP A 230 -6.21 3.98 -18.00
CA ASP A 230 -5.89 5.03 -18.96
C ASP A 230 -6.24 4.60 -20.38
N SER A 231 -5.83 3.38 -20.78
CA SER A 231 -6.10 2.83 -22.11
C SER A 231 -5.68 1.37 -22.22
N TYR A 232 -6.26 0.67 -23.18
CA TYR A 232 -5.78 -0.62 -23.65
C TYR A 232 -5.90 -0.71 -25.18
N GLY A 233 -4.84 -1.15 -25.84
CA GLY A 233 -4.86 -1.33 -27.29
C GLY A 233 -3.48 -1.28 -27.94
N PRO A 234 -3.41 -1.23 -29.28
CA PRO A 234 -2.17 -1.22 -30.03
C PRO A 234 -1.32 0.01 -29.68
N ALA A 235 -0.04 -0.21 -29.35
CA ALA A 235 0.95 0.86 -29.20
C ALA A 235 2.03 0.74 -30.28
N GLU A 236 3.03 1.64 -30.25
CA GLU A 236 4.17 1.57 -31.17
C GLU A 236 4.84 0.18 -31.14
N GLY A 237 4.96 -0.43 -32.33
CA GLY A 237 5.48 -1.79 -32.53
C GLY A 237 4.40 -2.89 -32.49
N ASP A 238 4.85 -4.12 -32.22
CA ASP A 238 4.00 -5.34 -32.21
C ASP A 238 3.42 -5.64 -30.81
N PHE A 239 3.08 -4.60 -30.06
CA PHE A 239 2.52 -4.73 -28.71
C PHE A 239 1.14 -4.10 -28.59
N ASP A 240 0.25 -4.79 -27.89
CA ASP A 240 -0.87 -4.14 -27.21
C ASP A 240 -0.45 -3.80 -25.78
N VAL A 241 -0.83 -2.62 -25.31
CA VAL A 241 -0.37 -2.08 -24.03
C VAL A 241 -1.57 -1.67 -23.20
N LEU A 242 -1.70 -2.28 -22.01
CA LEU A 242 -2.58 -1.79 -20.95
C LEU A 242 -1.83 -0.71 -20.18
N ARG A 243 -2.42 0.47 -20.04
CA ARG A 243 -1.90 1.57 -19.22
C ARG A 243 -2.86 1.85 -18.07
N MET A 244 -2.30 1.89 -16.86
CA MET A 244 -3.03 2.20 -15.65
C MET A 244 -2.23 3.16 -14.79
N THR A 245 -2.93 4.03 -14.09
CA THR A 245 -2.36 4.95 -13.10
C THR A 245 -2.90 4.57 -11.73
N TRP A 246 -2.03 4.37 -10.75
CA TRP A 246 -2.40 3.96 -9.40
C TRP A 246 -1.92 4.97 -8.37
N HIS A 247 -2.86 5.71 -7.79
CA HIS A 247 -2.56 6.70 -6.76
C HIS A 247 -2.43 6.04 -5.40
N THR A 248 -1.30 6.25 -4.71
CA THR A 248 -1.04 5.61 -3.41
C THR A 248 0.08 6.30 -2.64
N LYS A 249 -0.05 6.36 -1.32
CA LYS A 249 0.98 6.86 -0.40
C LYS A 249 2.23 5.98 -0.43
N TYR A 250 2.10 4.70 -0.80
CA TYR A 250 3.23 3.77 -0.86
C TYR A 250 4.18 4.04 -2.05
N ALA A 251 3.79 4.92 -2.96
CA ALA A 251 4.63 5.43 -4.05
C ALA A 251 5.38 6.72 -3.68
N CYS A 252 5.15 7.28 -2.49
CA CYS A 252 5.89 8.44 -2.00
C CYS A 252 7.28 8.02 -1.51
N GLU A 253 8.32 8.74 -1.93
CA GLU A 253 9.71 8.47 -1.58
C GLU A 253 9.99 8.75 -0.10
N ASP A 254 9.22 9.68 0.50
CA ASP A 254 9.27 10.05 1.92
C ASP A 254 8.40 9.16 2.82
N ALA A 255 7.68 8.17 2.26
CA ALA A 255 6.82 7.29 3.02
C ALA A 255 7.58 6.48 4.09
N ARG A 256 8.90 6.30 3.95
CA ARG A 256 9.74 5.62 4.95
C ARG A 256 10.00 6.48 6.19
N ASP A 257 9.94 7.80 6.05
CA ASP A 257 10.22 8.76 7.13
C ASP A 257 8.94 9.17 7.88
N LYS A 258 7.76 8.87 7.31
CA LYS A 258 6.46 9.15 7.90
C LYS A 258 5.91 7.87 8.56
N PRO A 259 5.61 7.89 9.87
CA PRO A 259 4.89 6.78 10.48
C PRO A 259 3.52 6.64 9.81
N ASP A 260 3.18 5.41 9.40
CA ASP A 260 1.91 5.08 8.74
C ASP A 260 0.71 5.62 9.55
N PRO A 261 -0.20 6.39 8.94
CA PRO A 261 -1.43 6.82 9.61
C PRO A 261 -2.48 5.71 9.72
N GLU A 262 -2.23 4.51 9.21
CA GLU A 262 -3.18 3.39 9.26
C GLU A 262 -2.47 2.06 9.54
N ASN A 263 -2.17 1.82 10.80
CA ASN A 263 -2.36 0.52 11.40
C ASN A 263 -3.06 0.75 12.73
N GLY A 264 -4.38 0.53 12.72
CA GLY A 264 -5.25 0.56 13.90
C GLY A 264 -5.02 -0.63 14.82
N ASP A 265 -3.77 -0.91 15.20
CA ASP A 265 -3.46 -1.73 16.35
C ASP A 265 -3.28 -0.80 17.55
N ALA A 266 -4.32 -0.74 18.36
CA ALA A 266 -4.37 -0.03 19.62
C ALA A 266 -3.45 -0.68 20.67
N SER A 267 -2.14 -0.66 20.45
CA SER A 267 -1.19 -0.50 21.54
C SER A 267 -0.69 0.93 21.46
N SER A 268 -1.53 1.86 21.93
CA SER A 268 -1.09 3.20 22.30
C SER A 268 0.14 3.00 23.19
N HIS A 269 1.31 3.30 22.63
CA HIS A 269 2.56 3.27 23.36
C HIS A 269 2.43 4.41 24.38
N TRP A 270 1.97 4.06 25.59
CA TRP A 270 1.89 4.96 26.73
C TRP A 270 3.28 5.54 26.91
N GLY A 271 3.49 6.75 26.39
CA GLY A 271 4.82 7.33 26.28
C GLY A 271 5.56 7.31 27.61
N PHE A 272 6.88 7.41 27.55
CA PHE A 272 7.78 7.46 28.71
C PHE A 272 7.23 8.27 29.89
N PHE A 273 6.57 9.40 29.61
CA PHE A 273 5.98 10.25 30.64
C PHE A 273 4.79 9.59 31.37
N THR A 274 3.91 8.89 30.66
CA THR A 274 2.77 8.18 31.27
C THR A 274 3.24 6.96 32.05
N TRP A 275 4.22 6.21 31.55
CA TRP A 275 4.83 5.09 32.29
C TRP A 275 5.57 5.57 33.55
N PHE A 276 6.32 6.68 33.46
CA PHE A 276 6.94 7.31 34.62
C PHE A 276 5.91 7.75 35.66
N VAL A 277 4.80 8.35 35.23
CA VAL A 277 3.70 8.74 36.12
C VAL A 277 3.07 7.51 36.79
N VAL A 278 2.86 6.41 36.05
CA VAL A 278 2.34 5.16 36.62
C VAL A 278 3.31 4.57 37.63
N LEU A 279 4.61 4.52 37.34
CA LEU A 279 5.61 4.04 38.30
C LEU A 279 5.73 4.94 39.53
N ALA A 280 5.71 6.26 39.36
CA ALA A 280 5.72 7.20 40.47
C ALA A 280 4.47 7.03 41.35
N PHE A 281 3.30 6.84 40.73
CA PHE A 281 2.05 6.58 41.43
C PHE A 281 2.10 5.26 42.19
N LEU A 282 2.51 4.16 41.55
CA LEU A 282 2.61 2.85 42.18
C LEU A 282 3.68 2.82 43.29
N GLY A 283 4.82 3.48 43.09
CA GLY A 283 5.85 3.63 44.11
C GLY A 283 5.37 4.42 45.31
N THR A 284 4.66 5.53 45.08
CA THR A 284 4.06 6.33 46.15
C THR A 284 2.98 5.55 46.89
N ALA A 285 2.11 4.83 46.17
CA ALA A 285 1.09 3.99 46.77
C ALA A 285 1.71 2.86 47.62
N ALA A 286 2.74 2.17 47.11
CA ALA A 286 3.46 1.15 47.85
C ALA A 286 4.13 1.72 49.11
N TYR A 287 4.74 2.90 49.01
CA TYR A 287 5.35 3.60 50.15
C TYR A 287 4.31 3.96 51.23
N LEU A 288 3.16 4.49 50.83
CA LEU A 288 2.09 4.86 51.77
C LEU A 288 1.45 3.63 52.41
N ILE A 289 1.18 2.56 51.66
CA ILE A 289 0.57 1.33 52.17
C ILE A 289 1.53 0.63 53.13
N PHE A 290 2.78 0.40 52.71
CA PHE A 290 3.76 -0.31 53.53
C PHE A 290 4.19 0.52 54.75
N GLY A 291 4.40 1.83 54.56
CA GLY A 291 4.74 2.74 55.64
C GLY A 291 3.62 2.88 56.66
N SER A 292 2.37 3.01 56.22
CA SER A 292 1.20 3.03 57.12
C SER A 292 1.04 1.70 57.85
N TRP A 293 1.25 0.57 57.18
CA TRP A 293 1.21 -0.75 57.80
C TRP A 293 2.29 -0.94 58.86
N LEU A 294 3.53 -0.47 58.61
CA LEU A 294 4.62 -0.48 59.57
C LEU A 294 4.32 0.44 60.77
N ASN A 295 3.83 1.66 60.53
CA ASN A 295 3.45 2.59 61.59
C ASN A 295 2.28 2.06 62.44
N TYR A 296 1.31 1.40 61.81
CA TYR A 296 0.17 0.80 62.50
C TYR A 296 0.58 -0.41 63.35
N ASN A 297 1.33 -1.36 62.77
CA ASN A 297 1.67 -2.62 63.44
C ASN A 297 2.81 -2.51 64.46
N ARG A 298 3.78 -1.63 64.23
CA ARG A 298 4.95 -1.51 65.11
C ARG A 298 4.84 -0.36 66.11
N TYR A 299 4.17 0.73 65.76
CA TYR A 299 4.07 1.93 66.61
C TYR A 299 2.63 2.23 67.09
N GLY A 300 1.62 1.51 66.61
CA GLY A 300 0.23 1.67 67.07
C GLY A 300 -0.41 3.01 66.71
N ALA A 301 0.20 3.74 65.75
CA ALA A 301 -0.22 5.07 65.32
C ALA A 301 -1.66 5.04 64.74
N ARG A 302 -2.44 6.09 65.02
CA ARG A 302 -3.84 6.23 64.56
C ARG A 302 -4.07 7.62 63.97
N GLY A 303 -4.88 7.67 62.91
CA GLY A 303 -5.21 8.93 62.23
C GLY A 303 -4.08 9.44 61.33
N TRP A 304 -3.76 10.72 61.42
CA TRP A 304 -2.85 11.41 60.48
C TRP A 304 -1.36 11.03 60.64
N ASP A 305 -1.02 10.37 61.76
CA ASP A 305 0.33 9.86 62.09
C ASP A 305 0.68 8.53 61.36
N LEU A 306 -0.26 7.95 60.61
CA LEU A 306 0.02 6.80 59.75
C LEU A 306 0.85 7.17 58.52
N LEU A 307 0.83 8.42 58.08
CA LEU A 307 1.55 8.85 56.87
C LEU A 307 3.05 9.03 57.17
N PRO A 308 3.93 8.26 56.50
CA PRO A 308 5.36 8.42 56.69
C PRO A 308 5.80 9.85 56.31
N HIS A 309 6.44 10.56 57.23
CA HIS A 309 6.84 11.98 57.08
C HIS A 309 5.68 12.98 56.85
N GLY A 310 4.50 12.72 57.43
CA GLY A 310 3.33 13.62 57.36
C GLY A 310 3.61 15.09 57.71
N ASP A 311 4.56 15.36 58.62
CA ASP A 311 4.99 16.73 58.96
C ASP A 311 5.54 17.49 57.73
N THR A 312 6.29 16.82 56.86
CA THR A 312 6.81 17.44 55.62
C THR A 312 5.72 17.72 54.59
N ILE A 313 4.69 16.85 54.53
CA ILE A 313 3.54 17.01 53.62
C ILE A 313 2.68 18.21 54.04
N ARG A 314 2.61 18.49 55.34
CA ARG A 314 1.93 19.67 55.88
C ARG A 314 2.59 20.98 55.46
N ASP A 315 3.90 20.95 55.24
CA ASP A 315 4.72 22.12 54.94
C ASP A 315 4.84 22.42 53.43
N ILE A 316 4.51 21.46 52.55
CA ILE A 316 4.49 21.62 51.09
C ILE A 316 3.75 22.89 50.60
N PRO A 317 2.53 23.22 51.06
CA PRO A 317 1.83 24.41 50.56
C PRO A 317 2.57 25.72 50.89
N TYR A 318 3.34 25.75 51.98
CA TYR A 318 4.15 26.90 52.36
C TYR A 318 5.43 26.98 51.53
N LEU A 319 6.08 25.84 51.29
CA LEU A 319 7.27 25.74 50.44
C LEU A 319 6.97 26.12 48.98
N VAL A 320 5.85 25.68 48.42
CA VAL A 320 5.43 26.01 47.05
C VAL A 320 5.10 27.50 46.92
N LYS A 321 4.48 28.10 47.94
CA LYS A 321 4.16 29.53 47.99
C LYS A 321 5.43 30.40 48.03
N ASP A 322 6.44 29.98 48.79
CA ASP A 322 7.69 30.72 48.90
C ASP A 322 8.55 30.54 47.64
N TRP A 323 8.52 29.37 47.00
CA TRP A 323 9.13 29.15 45.70
C TRP A 323 8.47 30.00 44.60
N THR A 324 7.13 30.02 44.52
CA THR A 324 6.41 30.86 43.53
C THR A 324 6.64 32.35 43.78
N ARG A 325 6.70 32.81 45.03
CA ARG A 325 7.06 34.20 45.34
C ARG A 325 8.50 34.54 44.95
N SER A 326 9.45 33.64 45.19
CA SER A 326 10.85 33.83 44.80
C SER A 326 10.98 33.89 43.28
N VAL A 327 10.33 32.97 42.55
CA VAL A 327 10.32 32.94 41.08
C VAL A 327 9.65 34.19 40.50
N LEU A 328 8.52 34.64 41.06
CA LEU A 328 7.86 35.88 40.62
C LEU A 328 8.71 37.13 40.89
N ASN A 329 9.44 37.18 42.01
CA ASN A 329 10.36 38.27 42.32
C ASN A 329 11.61 38.26 41.42
N THR A 330 12.08 37.07 41.03
CA THR A 330 13.18 36.92 40.07
C THR A 330 12.77 37.28 38.65
N VAL A 331 11.51 37.02 38.26
CA VAL A 331 11.00 37.33 36.92
C VAL A 331 10.54 38.78 36.78
N ASN A 332 10.04 39.42 37.84
CA ASN A 332 9.68 40.84 37.85
C ASN A 332 10.82 41.79 38.29
N GLY A 333 12.03 41.27 38.51
CA GLY A 333 13.14 41.98 39.14
C GLY A 333 14.43 42.04 38.33
N SER A 334 14.40 42.17 37.00
CA SER A 334 15.60 42.52 36.22
C SER A 334 15.80 44.05 36.19
N GLY A 335 16.42 44.59 37.24
CA GLY A 335 16.82 45.99 37.34
C GLY A 335 18.21 46.12 37.92
N SER A 336 19.23 46.01 37.07
CA SER A 336 20.64 46.24 37.40
C SER A 336 20.88 47.68 37.89
N ARG A 337 21.43 47.81 39.11
CA ARG A 337 22.23 48.93 39.65
C ARG A 337 22.80 48.42 40.98
N GLY A 338 24.10 48.35 41.25
CA GLY A 338 25.27 49.11 40.82
C GLY A 338 26.08 49.29 42.12
N GLY A 339 27.31 48.76 42.18
CA GLY A 339 28.02 48.48 43.44
C GLY A 339 28.63 49.68 44.18
N TYR A 340 29.23 49.38 45.33
CA TYR A 340 30.41 50.07 45.87
C TYR A 340 31.31 49.06 46.60
N SER A 341 32.54 48.96 46.12
CA SER A 341 33.71 48.63 46.93
C SER A 341 34.12 49.87 47.73
N ALA A 342 34.31 49.75 49.04
CA ALA A 342 35.28 50.53 49.79
C ALA A 342 35.54 49.87 51.16
N VAL A 343 36.82 49.51 51.34
CA VAL A 343 37.64 49.25 52.55
C VAL A 343 37.09 48.44 53.72
#